data_AF-A0A6G1F578-F1
#
_entry.id   AF-A0A6G1F578-F1
#
_cell.length_a   1.000
_cell.length_b   1.000
_cell.length_c   1.000
_cell.angle_alpha   90.00
_cell.angle_beta   90.00
_cell.angle_gamma   90.00
#
_symmetry.space_group_name_H-M   'P 1'
#
loop_
_entity.id
_entity.type
_entity.pdbx_description
1 polymer ?
#
loop_
_entity_poly.entity_id
_entity_poly.type
_entity_poly.pdbx_seq_one_letter_code
_entity_poly.pdbx_strand_id
1 'polypeptide(L)'
;MVLTFMLAVLKFAHGGDGLQWEQAPLGSWPHSITITEFGVVGDGNTLNTLPFQNAVFYARSFADKDGMQQYVPKMWWLTSNFNLTRHLTLFLEQEAVIIGTKQFGIKE
;
A
#
# COMPACT_ATOMS: atom_id res chain seq x y z
N MET A 1 10.04 -2.80 28.30
CA MET A 1 9.61 -2.63 26.90
C MET A 1 10.70 -3.08 25.92
N VAL A 2 11.22 -4.32 26.04
CA VAL A 2 12.35 -4.79 25.20
C VAL A 2 12.15 -6.24 24.69
N LEU A 3 11.04 -6.93 25.01
CA LEU A 3 10.90 -8.36 24.69
C LEU A 3 9.96 -8.71 23.53
N THR A 4 9.32 -7.74 22.87
CA THR A 4 8.40 -8.05 21.75
C THR A 4 8.99 -7.84 20.35
N PHE A 5 10.20 -7.26 20.25
CA PHE A 5 10.83 -6.94 18.95
C PHE A 5 11.68 -8.09 18.37
N MET A 6 11.92 -9.16 19.12
CA MET A 6 12.82 -10.25 18.72
C MET A 6 12.15 -11.40 17.95
N LEU A 7 10.83 -11.39 17.74
CA LEU A 7 10.10 -12.50 17.12
C LEU A 7 9.93 -12.41 15.60
N ALA A 8 10.29 -11.30 14.95
CA ALA A 8 10.13 -11.14 13.49
C ALA A 8 11.42 -11.33 12.66
N VAL A 9 12.55 -11.65 13.30
CA VAL A 9 13.85 -11.76 12.60
C VAL A 9 14.25 -13.20 12.25
N LEU A 10 13.56 -14.21 12.79
CA LEU A 10 13.78 -15.59 12.35
C LEU A 10 12.79 -15.95 11.26
N LYS A 11 13.25 -16.03 10.01
CA LYS A 11 13.16 -17.22 9.11
C LYS A 11 13.45 -16.82 7.65
N PHE A 12 14.72 -16.67 7.30
CA PHE A 12 15.17 -16.85 5.91
C PHE A 12 16.44 -17.70 5.89
N ALA A 13 16.26 -19.00 5.62
CA ALA A 13 17.34 -19.90 5.21
C ALA A 13 16.75 -21.11 4.48
N HIS A 14 16.77 -21.10 3.14
CA HIS A 14 17.19 -22.18 2.23
C HIS A 14 16.70 -21.90 0.81
N GLY A 15 17.62 -21.96 -0.17
CA GLY A 15 17.38 -21.66 -1.58
C GLY A 15 16.68 -22.77 -2.37
N GLY A 16 16.28 -22.43 -3.60
CA GLY A 16 15.72 -23.34 -4.61
C GLY A 16 14.79 -22.65 -5.61
N ASP A 17 15.39 -22.09 -6.66
CA ASP A 17 14.93 -21.91 -8.05
C ASP A 17 13.40 -21.77 -8.30
N GLY A 18 12.94 -20.52 -8.40
CA GLY A 18 11.61 -20.19 -8.91
C GLY A 18 11.30 -18.69 -8.88
N LEU A 19 11.04 -18.12 -10.06
CA LEU A 19 10.37 -16.83 -10.31
C LEU A 19 11.16 -15.53 -10.05
N GLN A 20 11.95 -15.21 -11.07
CA GLN A 20 12.54 -13.91 -11.35
C GLN A 20 11.48 -12.90 -11.83
N TRP A 21 10.67 -12.37 -10.90
CA TRP A 21 10.03 -11.05 -11.02
C TRP A 21 9.76 -10.37 -9.65
N GLU A 22 10.21 -10.97 -8.55
CA GLU A 22 9.93 -10.53 -7.17
C GLU A 22 11.02 -9.62 -6.55
N GLN A 23 11.92 -9.03 -7.36
CA GLN A 23 13.12 -8.33 -6.85
C GLN A 23 13.47 -6.99 -7.52
N ALA A 24 12.49 -6.14 -7.86
CA ALA A 24 12.78 -4.72 -7.68
C ALA A 24 12.69 -4.47 -6.16
N PRO A 25 13.76 -4.06 -5.46
CA PRO A 25 13.64 -3.78 -4.04
C PRO A 25 12.61 -2.67 -3.87
N LEU A 26 11.59 -2.90 -3.04
CA LEU A 26 10.82 -1.82 -2.42
C LEU A 26 11.84 -0.88 -1.76
N GLY A 27 12.27 0.16 -2.49
CA GLY A 27 13.44 0.97 -2.11
C GLY A 27 14.31 1.50 -3.25
N SER A 28 14.13 1.07 -4.51
CA SER A 28 14.82 1.73 -5.64
C SER A 28 14.15 3.04 -6.10
N TRP A 29 12.96 3.34 -5.59
CA TRP A 29 12.36 4.67 -5.68
C TRP A 29 12.67 5.44 -4.39
N PRO A 30 13.16 6.69 -4.49
CA PRO A 30 13.59 7.48 -3.33
C PRO A 30 12.45 7.69 -2.32
N HIS A 31 11.19 7.61 -2.76
CA HIS A 31 10.00 7.73 -1.94
C HIS A 31 9.00 6.64 -2.31
N SER A 32 9.02 5.53 -1.59
CA SER A 32 8.05 4.44 -1.72
C SER A 32 7.42 4.12 -0.36
N ILE A 33 6.10 3.97 -0.33
CA ILE A 33 5.33 3.54 0.85
C ILE A 33 4.42 2.37 0.49
N THR A 34 4.03 1.57 1.48
CA THR A 34 2.95 0.60 1.30
C THR A 34 1.65 1.13 1.88
N ILE A 35 0.53 0.87 1.20
CA ILE A 35 -0.78 1.32 1.68
C ILE A 35 -1.17 0.76 3.06
N THR A 36 -0.62 -0.39 3.45
CA THR A 36 -0.81 -1.04 4.78
C THR A 36 -0.32 -0.19 5.95
N GLU A 37 0.60 0.73 5.71
CA GLU A 37 1.10 1.67 6.74
C GLU A 37 0.02 2.68 7.18
N PHE A 38 -1.07 2.80 6.42
CA PHE A 38 -2.18 3.74 6.69
C PHE A 38 -3.39 3.07 7.35
N GLY A 39 -3.24 1.83 7.84
CA GLY A 39 -4.30 1.11 8.55
C GLY A 39 -5.39 0.54 7.65
N VAL A 40 -5.08 0.22 6.39
CA VAL A 40 -6.02 -0.50 5.52
C VAL A 40 -6.20 -1.95 5.94
N VAL A 41 -7.37 -2.50 5.62
CA VAL A 41 -7.70 -3.92 5.75
C VAL A 41 -8.05 -4.48 4.38
N GLY A 42 -7.33 -5.51 3.92
CA GLY A 42 -7.42 -6.09 2.58
C GLY A 42 -8.41 -7.24 2.44
N ASP A 43 -9.55 -7.17 3.13
CA ASP A 43 -10.58 -8.21 3.19
C ASP A 43 -11.67 -8.06 2.11
N GLY A 44 -11.60 -7.03 1.27
CA GLY A 44 -12.60 -6.71 0.26
C GLY A 44 -13.94 -6.19 0.78
N ASN A 45 -14.11 -6.04 2.11
CA ASN A 45 -15.36 -5.67 2.77
C ASN A 45 -15.24 -4.39 3.61
N THR A 46 -14.06 -4.15 4.19
CA THR A 46 -13.76 -2.97 4.99
C THR A 46 -13.60 -1.76 4.09
N LEU A 47 -14.35 -0.68 4.37
CA LEU A 47 -14.27 0.56 3.61
C LEU A 47 -13.00 1.35 3.96
N ASN A 48 -12.01 1.32 3.07
CA ASN A 48 -10.69 1.90 3.26
C ASN A 48 -10.55 3.36 2.76
N THR A 49 -11.65 4.07 2.54
CA THR A 49 -11.62 5.41 1.92
C THR A 49 -10.68 6.39 2.63
N LEU A 50 -10.74 6.47 3.96
CA LEU A 50 -9.91 7.37 4.75
C LEU A 50 -8.42 6.98 4.71
N PRO A 51 -8.04 5.70 4.91
CA PRO A 51 -6.66 5.26 4.66
C PRO A 51 -6.12 5.60 3.26
N PHE A 52 -6.90 5.42 2.19
CA PHE A 52 -6.50 5.82 0.83
C PHE A 52 -6.27 7.33 0.72
N GLN A 53 -7.16 8.14 1.31
CA GLN A 53 -7.02 9.59 1.33
C GLN A 53 -5.78 10.04 2.12
N ASN A 54 -5.49 9.40 3.25
CA ASN A 54 -4.31 9.68 4.07
C ASN A 54 -3.02 9.34 3.32
N ALA A 55 -2.99 8.22 2.59
CA ALA A 55 -1.83 7.85 1.77
C ALA A 55 -1.58 8.87 0.64
N VAL A 56 -2.64 9.32 -0.05
CA VAL A 56 -2.50 10.39 -1.05
C VAL A 56 -2.06 11.70 -0.40
N PHE A 57 -2.62 12.06 0.76
CA PHE A 57 -2.22 13.27 1.48
C PHE A 57 -0.74 13.24 1.85
N TYR A 58 -0.24 12.10 2.32
CA TYR A 58 1.18 11.90 2.59
C TYR A 58 2.02 12.02 1.31
N ALA A 59 1.58 11.43 0.19
CA ALA A 59 2.23 11.54 -1.11
C ALA A 59 2.37 12.97 -1.63
N ARG A 60 1.39 13.84 -1.34
CA ARG A 60 1.44 15.26 -1.75
C ARG A 60 2.68 15.99 -1.24
N SER A 61 3.22 15.60 -0.09
CA SER A 61 4.43 16.22 0.47
C SER A 61 5.71 15.97 -0.35
N PHE A 62 5.64 15.07 -1.34
CA PHE A 62 6.72 14.73 -2.26
C PHE A 62 6.47 15.22 -3.69
N ALA A 63 5.34 15.88 -3.95
CA ALA A 63 4.95 16.30 -5.30
C ALA A 63 5.94 17.30 -5.93
N ASP A 64 6.53 18.19 -5.13
CA ASP A 64 7.51 19.19 -5.59
C ASP A 64 8.96 18.64 -5.64
N LYS A 65 9.15 17.35 -5.34
CA LYS A 65 10.43 16.63 -5.43
C LYS A 65 10.39 15.68 -6.62
N ASP A 66 10.72 14.42 -6.41
CA ASP A 66 10.74 13.39 -7.46
C ASP A 66 9.41 12.60 -7.56
N GLY A 67 8.38 13.03 -6.83
CA GLY A 67 7.14 12.28 -6.70
C GLY A 67 7.23 11.14 -5.69
N MET A 68 6.18 10.31 -5.65
CA MET A 68 6.11 9.16 -4.74
C MET A 68 5.35 8.00 -5.34
N GLN A 69 5.84 6.79 -5.07
CA GLN A 69 5.21 5.54 -5.42
C GLN A 69 4.49 4.98 -4.20
N GLN A 70 3.25 4.58 -4.40
CA GLN A 70 2.46 3.89 -3.40
C GLN A 70 2.24 2.45 -3.86
N TYR A 71 2.79 1.52 -3.10
CA TYR A 71 2.65 0.08 -3.31
C TYR A 71 1.35 -0.44 -2.69
N VAL A 72 0.63 -1.25 -3.47
CA VAL A 72 -0.63 -1.88 -3.08
C VAL A 72 -0.47 -3.40 -3.22
N PRO A 73 -0.39 -4.14 -2.09
CA PRO A 73 -0.14 -5.57 -2.13
C PRO A 73 -1.33 -6.38 -2.65
N LYS A 74 -1.06 -7.64 -3.00
CA LYS A 74 -2.03 -8.63 -3.46
C LYS A 74 -3.11 -8.92 -2.41
N MET A 75 -4.22 -8.18 -2.47
CA MET A 75 -5.42 -8.31 -1.64
C MET A 75 -6.61 -7.58 -2.31
N TRP A 76 -7.77 -7.51 -1.63
CA TRP A 76 -8.96 -6.77 -2.06
C TRP A 76 -9.18 -5.51 -1.22
N TRP A 77 -9.28 -4.36 -1.89
CA TRP A 77 -9.31 -3.05 -1.25
C TRP A 77 -10.61 -2.31 -1.57
N LEU A 78 -11.62 -2.46 -0.72
CA LEU A 78 -12.88 -1.71 -0.88
C LEU A 78 -12.68 -0.23 -0.52
N THR A 79 -13.07 0.67 -1.41
CA THR A 79 -12.96 2.11 -1.21
C THR A 79 -14.08 2.87 -1.94
N SER A 80 -14.48 4.02 -1.38
CA SER A 80 -15.27 5.02 -2.13
C SER A 80 -14.33 5.81 -3.07
N ASN A 81 -14.85 6.84 -3.70
CA ASN A 81 -14.03 7.81 -4.41
C ASN A 81 -12.93 8.43 -3.51
N PHE A 82 -11.74 8.57 -4.09
CA PHE A 82 -10.63 9.35 -3.54
C PHE A 82 -9.92 10.07 -4.68
N ASN A 83 -9.33 11.22 -4.39
CA ASN A 83 -8.67 12.04 -5.39
C ASN A 83 -7.17 11.75 -5.40
N LEU A 84 -6.62 11.43 -6.56
CA LEU A 84 -5.18 11.33 -6.76
C LEU A 84 -4.50 12.71 -6.67
N THR A 85 -3.17 12.72 -6.63
CA THR A 85 -2.36 13.93 -6.70
C THR A 85 -1.31 13.84 -7.80
N ARG A 86 -0.67 14.96 -8.13
CA ARG A 86 0.42 15.03 -9.11
C ARG A 86 1.62 14.22 -8.61
N HIS A 87 2.37 13.63 -9.55
CA HIS A 87 3.58 12.86 -9.29
C HIS A 87 3.39 11.67 -8.32
N LEU A 88 2.17 11.12 -8.27
CA LEU A 88 1.86 9.87 -7.57
C LEU A 88 1.81 8.71 -8.57
N THR A 89 2.53 7.64 -8.28
CA THR A 89 2.40 6.35 -8.97
C THR A 89 1.73 5.34 -8.04
N LEU A 90 0.56 4.82 -8.42
CA LEU A 90 -0.05 3.68 -7.74
C LEU A 90 0.47 2.38 -8.37
N PHE A 91 1.31 1.65 -7.65
CA PHE A 91 1.81 0.34 -8.09
C PHE A 91 0.95 -0.76 -7.47
N LEU A 92 0.25 -1.52 -8.32
CA LEU A 92 -0.52 -2.67 -7.90
C LEU A 92 0.34 -3.93 -8.06
N GLU A 93 0.52 -4.67 -6.98
CA GLU A 93 1.05 -6.03 -7.05
C GLU A 93 0.12 -6.90 -7.92
N GLN A 94 0.69 -7.92 -8.54
CA GLN A 94 -0.08 -8.91 -9.28
C GLN A 94 -1.25 -9.43 -8.40
N GLU A 95 -2.47 -9.42 -8.95
CA GLU A 95 -3.72 -9.81 -8.26
C GLU A 95 -4.20 -8.87 -7.13
N ALA A 96 -3.60 -7.69 -6.95
CA ALA A 96 -4.23 -6.64 -6.15
C ALA A 96 -5.49 -6.09 -6.85
N VAL A 97 -6.58 -5.95 -6.09
CA VAL A 97 -7.88 -5.49 -6.63
C VAL A 97 -8.38 -4.31 -5.81
N ILE A 98 -8.53 -3.14 -6.46
CA ILE A 98 -9.24 -1.99 -5.87
C ILE A 98 -10.72 -2.11 -6.24
N ILE A 99 -11.57 -2.25 -5.23
CA ILE A 99 -13.02 -2.37 -5.40
C ILE A 99 -13.65 -1.01 -5.12
N GLY A 100 -14.26 -0.40 -6.15
CA GLY A 100 -15.01 0.84 -6.00
C GLY A 100 -16.43 0.59 -5.50
N THR A 101 -16.84 1.21 -4.41
CA THR A 101 -18.24 1.25 -3.98
C THR A 101 -18.95 2.52 -4.45
N LYS A 102 -20.25 2.40 -4.75
CA LYS A 102 -21.14 3.56 -4.98
C LYS A 102 -21.58 4.23 -3.67
N GLN A 103 -21.27 3.60 -2.52
CA GLN A 103 -21.62 4.11 -1.22
C GLN A 103 -20.73 5.30 -0.86
N PHE A 104 -21.28 6.50 -0.96
CA PHE A 104 -20.68 7.69 -0.34
C PHE A 104 -20.67 7.46 1.17
N GLY A 105 -19.54 7.75 1.83
CA GLY A 105 -19.31 7.54 3.26
C GLY A 105 -20.16 8.46 4.15
N ILE A 106 -21.48 8.34 4.07
CA ILE A 106 -22.42 8.90 5.03
C ILE A 106 -23.47 7.81 5.31
N LYS A 107 -23.30 7.14 6.44
CA LYS A 107 -24.41 6.63 7.22
C LYS A 107 -24.25 7.26 8.59
N GLU A 108 -25.09 8.24 8.87
CA GLU A 108 -25.34 8.72 10.24
C GLU A 108 -25.87 7.58 11.12
#